data_AF-A0AAE2YQ21-F1
#
_entry.id   AF-A0AAE2YQ21-F1
#
_cell.length_a   1.000
_cell.length_b   1.000
_cell.length_c   1.000
_cell.angle_alpha   90.00
_cell.angle_beta   90.00
_cell.angle_gamma   90.00
#
_symmetry.space_group_name_H-M   'P 1'
#
loop_
_entity.id
_entity.type
_entity.pdbx_description
1 polymer ?
#
loop_
_entity_poly.entity_id
_entity_poly.type
_entity_poly.pdbx_seq_one_letter_code
_entity_poly.pdbx_strand_id
1 'polypeptide(L)' 'MSAEAQEIDDSPYCCCSAATFREILERQRAQPLPFMELLMVHAGCGSGCGSCIDELEQYLRAHDAYIED' A
#
# COMPACT_ATOMS: atom_id res chain seq x y z
N MET A 1 -22.23 6.19 -20.09
CA MET A 1 -20.97 6.51 -19.38
C MET A 1 -20.31 5.17 -19.10
N SER A 2 -19.47 4.72 -20.02
CA SER A 2 -18.79 3.43 -19.90
C SER A 2 -17.79 3.54 -18.76
N ALA A 3 -18.03 2.82 -17.66
CA ALA A 3 -17.02 2.65 -16.63
C ALA A 3 -15.91 1.80 -17.26
N GLU A 4 -14.81 2.44 -17.60
CA GLU A 4 -13.57 1.77 -17.96
C GLU A 4 -13.22 0.89 -16.77
N ALA A 5 -13.35 -0.43 -16.94
CA ALA A 5 -12.84 -1.40 -16.00
C ALA A 5 -11.32 -1.19 -15.96
N GLN A 6 -10.87 -0.34 -15.04
CA GLN A 6 -9.46 -0.23 -14.71
C GLN A 6 -9.01 -1.64 -14.36
N GLU A 7 -8.11 -2.19 -15.19
CA GLU A 7 -7.48 -3.47 -14.93
C GLU A 7 -6.91 -3.40 -13.51
N ILE A 8 -7.53 -4.14 -12.61
CA ILE A 8 -7.18 -4.11 -11.19
C ILE A 8 -5.88 -4.88 -11.09
N ASP A 9 -4.77 -4.17 -10.93
CA ASP A 9 -3.49 -4.80 -10.64
C ASP A 9 -3.52 -5.35 -9.21
N ASP A 10 -3.87 -6.63 -9.12
CA ASP A 10 -3.86 -7.42 -7.90
C ASP A 10 -2.52 -8.15 -7.70
N SER A 11 -1.46 -7.71 -8.39
CA SER A 11 -0.12 -8.22 -8.13
C SER A 11 0.31 -7.86 -6.70
N PRO A 12 1.06 -8.76 -6.02
CA PRO A 12 1.63 -8.45 -4.73
C PRO A 12 2.51 -7.20 -4.80
N TYR A 13 2.35 -6.27 -3.86
CA TYR A 13 3.16 -5.03 -3.84
C TYR A 13 4.64 -5.31 -3.49
N CYS A 14 4.92 -6.45 -2.88
CA CYS A 14 6.24 -6.83 -2.40
C CYS A 14 6.44 -8.34 -2.57
N CYS A 15 7.66 -8.78 -2.88
CA CYS A 15 7.98 -10.21 -2.87
C CYS A 15 7.94 -10.83 -1.47
N CYS A 16 8.03 -10.02 -0.40
CA CYS A 16 7.99 -10.47 0.99
C CYS A 16 6.57 -10.52 1.59
N SER A 17 5.54 -10.06 0.86
CA SER A 17 4.17 -9.97 1.36
C SER A 17 3.18 -10.37 0.27
N ALA A 18 2.11 -11.05 0.66
CA ALA A 18 1.02 -11.37 -0.26
C ALA A 18 0.04 -10.20 -0.48
N ALA A 19 0.19 -9.10 0.27
CA ALA A 19 -0.70 -7.95 0.13
C ALA A 19 -0.53 -7.29 -1.24
N THR A 20 -1.57 -6.61 -1.70
CA THR A 20 -1.49 -5.75 -2.91
C THR A 20 -1.48 -4.28 -2.52
N PHE A 21 -1.06 -3.40 -3.44
CA PHE A 21 -1.12 -1.95 -3.21
C PHE A 21 -2.54 -1.48 -2.87
N ARG A 22 -3.54 -2.06 -3.55
CA ARG A 22 -4.94 -1.77 -3.30
C ARG A 22 -5.39 -2.20 -1.90
N GLU A 23 -5.08 -3.42 -1.48
CA GLU A 23 -5.44 -3.90 -0.14
C GLU A 23 -4.83 -3.03 0.96
N ILE A 24 -3.58 -2.60 0.78
CA ILE A 24 -2.91 -1.70 1.73
C ILE A 24 -3.62 -0.35 1.76
N LEU A 25 -3.97 0.22 0.60
CA LEU A 25 -4.71 1.48 0.52
C LEU A 25 -6.09 1.38 1.18
N GLU A 26 -6.83 0.30 0.95
CA GLU A 26 -8.13 0.07 1.57
C GLU A 26 -8.02 -0.02 3.09
N ARG A 27 -7.04 -0.78 3.60
CA ARG A 27 -6.74 -0.88 5.04
C ARG A 27 -6.34 0.48 5.62
N GLN A 28 -5.49 1.22 4.94
CA GLN A 28 -5.05 2.55 5.36
C GLN A 28 -6.19 3.58 5.38
N ARG A 29 -7.13 3.52 4.43
CA ARG A 29 -8.32 4.38 4.44
C ARG A 29 -9.29 4.02 5.57
N ALA A 30 -9.42 2.73 5.89
CA ALA A 30 -10.27 2.27 6.99
C ALA A 30 -9.66 2.57 8.37
N GLN A 31 -8.34 2.43 8.49
CA GLN A 31 -7.57 2.69 9.71
C GLN A 31 -6.26 3.40 9.35
N PRO A 32 -6.25 4.74 9.34
CA PRO A 32 -5.08 5.50 8.96
C PRO A 32 -3.99 5.38 10.02
N LEU A 33 -2.81 4.94 9.61
CA LEU A 33 -1.62 4.78 10.45
C LEU A 33 -0.46 5.61 9.87
N PRO A 34 0.48 6.08 10.70
CA PRO A 34 1.75 6.62 10.23
C PRO A 34 2.51 5.60 9.37
N PHE A 35 3.31 6.05 8.41
CA PHE A 35 3.90 5.19 7.38
C PHE A 35 4.68 4.00 7.94
N MET A 36 5.52 4.20 8.96
CA MET A 36 6.28 3.13 9.59
C MET A 36 5.39 2.08 10.28
N GLU A 37 4.28 2.50 10.89
CA GLU A 37 3.32 1.59 11.50
C GLU A 37 2.49 0.85 10.45
N LEU A 38 2.09 1.53 9.37
CA LEU A 38 1.44 0.94 8.20
C LEU A 38 2.29 -0.19 7.59
N LEU A 39 3.61 -0.01 7.47
CA LEU A 39 4.50 -1.04 6.92
C LEU A 39 4.45 -2.33 7.72
N MET A 40 4.29 -2.24 9.04
CA MET A 40 4.17 -3.40 9.92
C MET A 40 2.77 -3.99 9.94
N VAL A 41 1.73 -3.15 10.05
CA VAL A 41 0.35 -3.57 10.31
C VAL A 41 -0.40 -3.92 9.02
N HIS A 42 -0.36 -3.04 8.02
CA HIS A 42 -1.16 -3.20 6.80
C HIS A 42 -0.40 -3.91 5.69
N ALA A 43 0.90 -3.61 5.56
CA ALA A 43 1.72 -4.08 4.44
C ALA A 43 2.49 -5.37 4.77
N GLY A 44 2.77 -5.64 6.05
CA GLY A 44 3.50 -6.83 6.50
C GLY A 44 4.97 -6.87 6.07
N CYS A 45 5.61 -5.71 5.81
CA CYS A 45 7.01 -5.59 5.39
C CYS A 45 7.95 -5.07 6.48
N GLY A 46 7.52 -5.04 7.75
CA GLY A 46 8.31 -4.53 8.88
C GLY A 46 9.70 -5.16 9.13
N SER A 47 10.03 -6.27 8.46
CA SER A 47 11.32 -6.97 8.55
C SER A 47 11.88 -7.46 7.20
N GLY A 48 11.30 -7.00 6.09
CA GLY A 48 11.65 -7.45 4.74
C GLY A 48 12.90 -6.77 4.15
N CYS A 49 13.15 -7.00 2.86
CA CYS A 49 14.27 -6.38 2.13
C CYS A 49 14.11 -4.87 1.87
N GLY A 50 12.91 -4.32 2.09
CA GLY A 50 12.61 -2.88 1.95
C GLY A 50 12.49 -2.38 0.51
N SER A 51 12.62 -3.23 -0.51
CA SER A 51 12.64 -2.78 -1.92
C SER A 51 11.33 -2.20 -2.43
N CYS A 52 10.21 -2.45 -1.75
CA CYS A 52 8.88 -2.00 -2.10
C CYS A 52 8.45 -0.71 -1.37
N ILE A 53 9.27 -0.20 -0.43
CA ILE A 53 8.87 0.90 0.47
C ILE A 53 8.69 2.19 -0.32
N ASP A 54 9.66 2.56 -1.15
CA ASP A 54 9.62 3.81 -1.93
C ASP A 54 8.43 3.87 -2.90
N GLU A 55 8.07 2.73 -3.50
CA GLU A 55 6.93 2.62 -4.41
C GLU A 55 5.60 2.72 -3.64
N LEU A 56 5.51 2.07 -2.47
CA LEU A 56 4.34 2.17 -1.60
C LEU A 56 4.13 3.57 -1.05
N GLU A 57 5.20 4.26 -0.68
CA GLU A 57 5.13 5.66 -0.26
C GLU A 57 4.55 6.55 -1.37
N GLN A 58 5.13 6.47 -2.57
CA GLN A 58 4.67 7.25 -3.72
C GLN A 58 3.22 6.95 -4.06
N TYR A 59 2.83 5.67 -4.02
CA TYR A 59 1.46 5.24 -4.25
C TYR A 59 0.50 5.84 -3.22
N LEU A 60 0.81 5.76 -1.93
CA LEU A 60 -0.03 6.33 -0.87
C LEU A 60 -0.14 7.86 -0.97
N ARG A 61 0.95 8.55 -1.33
CA ARG A 61 0.94 10.01 -1.57
C ARG A 61 0.04 10.39 -2.75
N ALA A 62 0.10 9.62 -3.85
CA ALA A 62 -0.75 9.85 -5.02
C ALA A 62 -2.25 9.61 -4.75
N HIS A 63 -2.58 8.86 -3.69
CA HIS A 63 -3.94 8.51 -3.29
C HIS A 63 -4.45 9.21 -2.02
N ASP A 64 -3.76 10.26 -1.57
CA ASP A 64 -4.07 11.04 -0.35
C ASP A 64 -4.21 10.18 0.91
N ALA A 65 -3.44 9.09 1.01
CA ALA A 65 -3.46 8.13 2.11
C ALA A 65 -2.12 8.03 2.86
N TYR A 66 -1.14 8.85 2.48
CA TYR A 66 0.14 8.95 3.17
C TYR A 66 0.02 9.80 4.43
N ILE A 67 0.52 9.27 5.56
CA ILE A 67 0.63 9.96 6.84
C ILE A 67 2.10 9.88 7.26
N GLU A 68 2.71 11.04 7.47
CA GLU A 68 4.08 11.15 7.97
C GLU A 68 4.18 10.62 9.40
N ASP A 69 5.36 10.08 9.76
CA ASP A 69 5.65 9.49 11.08
C ASP A 69 5.63 10.49 12.24
#